data_AF-A0A5K3FMK7-F1
#
_entry.id   AF-A0A5K3FMK7-F1
#
_cell.length_a   1.000
_cell.length_b   1.000
_cell.length_c   1.000
_cell.angle_alpha   90.00
_cell.angle_beta   90.00
_cell.angle_gamma   90.00
#
_symmetry.space_group_name_H-M   'P 1'
#
loop_
_entity.id
_entity.type
_entity.pdbx_description
1 polymer ?
#
loop_
_entity_poly.entity_id
_entity_poly.type
_entity_poly.pdbx_seq_one_letter_code
_entity_poly.pdbx_strand_id
1 'polypeptide(L)'
;MDTSLIDCDVQANYVRVMLRNKVFQLALSEEVHPDKSTVQRSRVTGRLLVRMPKVKVSAIIEPASTKTKRATTIFKKSESKKQSEEQTANFLDVDDTKSPVDWRNITNSGDSRPRGSLGPSRKKLPAVRSERENSPNFVDDPDVPPLI
;
A
#
# COMPACT_ATOMS: atom_id res chain seq x y z
N MET A 1 -0.53 33.40 -31.14
CA MET A 1 -0.95 33.27 -29.73
C MET A 1 -0.07 32.19 -29.19
N ASP A 2 0.98 32.64 -28.54
CA ASP A 2 2.22 31.90 -28.46
C ASP A 2 2.21 31.09 -27.17
N THR A 3 2.72 29.87 -27.25
CA THR A 3 2.72 28.91 -26.12
C THR A 3 3.65 29.36 -25.00
N SER A 4 4.50 30.36 -25.24
CA SER A 4 5.40 30.97 -24.26
C SER A 4 4.69 31.61 -23.06
N LEU A 5 3.41 31.92 -23.19
CA LEU A 5 2.60 32.52 -22.12
C LEU A 5 1.85 31.48 -21.28
N ILE A 6 2.08 30.20 -21.55
CA ILE A 6 1.43 29.06 -20.90
C ILE A 6 2.47 28.27 -20.14
N ASP A 7 2.26 28.12 -18.85
CA ASP A 7 3.03 27.23 -18.00
C ASP A 7 2.07 26.20 -17.39
N CYS A 8 2.45 24.93 -17.45
CA CYS A 8 1.63 23.82 -17.00
C CYS A 8 2.46 22.94 -16.07
N ASP A 9 2.11 22.97 -14.79
CA ASP A 9 2.66 22.09 -13.78
C ASP A 9 1.66 20.97 -13.49
N VAL A 10 2.11 19.72 -13.63
CA VAL A 10 1.32 18.52 -13.40
C VAL A 10 1.96 17.77 -12.24
N GLN A 11 1.22 17.68 -11.14
CA GLN A 11 1.61 16.89 -9.98
C GLN A 11 0.65 15.71 -9.81
N ALA A 12 1.05 14.74 -9.01
CA ALA A 12 0.24 13.54 -8.79
C ALA A 12 -1.17 13.88 -8.26
N ASN A 13 -1.28 14.90 -7.40
CA ASN A 13 -2.52 15.23 -6.68
C ASN A 13 -3.21 16.49 -7.18
N TYR A 14 -2.55 17.31 -8.01
CA TYR A 14 -3.15 18.52 -8.55
C TYR A 14 -2.48 18.97 -9.84
N VAL A 15 -3.20 19.83 -10.54
CA VAL A 15 -2.77 20.39 -11.81
C VAL A 15 -2.85 21.90 -11.70
N ARG A 16 -1.79 22.57 -12.12
CA ARG A 16 -1.73 24.02 -12.15
C ARG A 16 -1.38 24.50 -13.54
N VAL A 17 -2.24 25.34 -14.10
CA VAL A 17 -2.02 25.99 -15.40
C VAL A 17 -1.93 27.49 -15.16
N MET A 18 -0.81 28.10 -15.56
CA MET A 18 -0.62 29.54 -15.53
C MET A 18 -0.70 30.10 -16.95
N LEU A 19 -1.64 31.01 -17.16
CA LEU A 19 -1.83 31.72 -18.43
C LEU A 19 -1.76 33.22 -18.17
N ARG A 20 -0.72 33.89 -18.67
CA ARG A 20 -0.56 35.35 -18.53
C ARG A 20 -0.79 35.83 -17.09
N ASN A 21 -0.13 35.18 -16.14
CA ASN A 21 -0.19 35.46 -14.69
C ASN A 21 -1.53 35.11 -14.02
N LYS A 22 -2.48 34.48 -14.72
CA LYS A 22 -3.66 33.88 -14.09
C LYS A 22 -3.41 32.41 -13.83
N VAL A 23 -3.71 31.97 -12.62
CA VAL A 23 -3.55 30.58 -12.20
C VAL A 23 -4.89 29.88 -12.23
N PHE A 24 -4.95 28.73 -12.88
CA PHE A 24 -6.01 27.76 -12.77
C PHE A 24 -5.44 26.53 -12.06
N GLN A 25 -5.99 26.18 -10.90
CA GLN A 25 -5.55 25.03 -10.12
C GLN A 25 -6.73 24.09 -9.90
N LEU A 26 -6.49 22.80 -10.14
CA LEU A 26 -7.48 21.74 -9.97
C LEU A 26 -6.87 20.62 -9.12
N ALA A 27 -7.51 20.27 -8.02
CA ALA A 27 -7.17 19.09 -7.24
C ALA A 27 -7.75 17.84 -7.91
N LEU A 28 -6.96 16.77 -7.96
CA LEU A 28 -7.36 15.50 -8.55
C LEU A 28 -7.79 14.54 -7.43
N SER A 29 -8.89 13.82 -7.65
CA SER A 29 -9.39 12.81 -6.72
C SER A 29 -8.55 11.53 -6.71
N GLU A 30 -7.82 11.28 -7.80
CA GLU A 30 -6.97 10.11 -7.98
C GLU A 30 -5.59 10.53 -8.47
N GLU A 31 -4.58 9.80 -8.04
CA GLU A 31 -3.19 10.07 -8.41
C GLU A 31 -2.96 9.87 -9.91
N VAL A 32 -2.15 10.74 -10.51
CA VAL A 32 -1.77 10.66 -11.93
C VAL A 32 -0.26 10.51 -12.11
N HIS A 33 0.15 9.93 -13.23
CA HIS A 33 1.55 9.87 -13.64
C HIS A 33 1.96 11.17 -14.34
N PRO A 34 2.77 12.04 -13.72
CA PRO A 34 3.20 13.30 -14.34
C PRO A 34 4.07 13.03 -15.58
N ASP A 35 4.95 12.02 -15.55
CA ASP A 35 5.90 11.71 -16.62
C ASP A 35 5.25 11.35 -17.96
N LYS A 36 4.06 10.74 -17.91
CA LYS A 36 3.31 10.32 -19.10
C LYS A 36 2.22 11.31 -19.49
N SER A 37 2.15 12.44 -18.79
CA SER A 37 1.17 13.47 -19.06
C SER A 37 1.60 14.33 -20.24
N THR A 38 0.64 14.77 -21.05
CA THR A 38 0.91 15.60 -22.23
C THR A 38 -0.06 16.77 -22.29
N VAL A 39 0.44 17.91 -22.79
CA VAL A 39 -0.31 19.15 -22.95
C VAL A 39 -0.31 19.56 -24.42
N GLN A 40 -1.48 19.87 -24.97
CA GLN A 40 -1.63 20.30 -26.36
C GLN A 40 -2.52 21.54 -26.45
N ARG A 41 -2.08 22.52 -27.25
CA ARG A 41 -2.85 23.74 -27.53
C ARG A 41 -3.34 23.75 -28.97
N SER A 42 -4.63 23.89 -29.18
CA SER A 42 -5.18 24.12 -30.52
C SER A 42 -4.88 25.55 -30.97
N ARG A 43 -4.20 25.71 -32.11
CA ARG A 43 -3.91 27.04 -32.69
C ARG A 43 -5.17 27.78 -33.15
N VAL A 44 -6.14 27.04 -33.71
CA VAL A 44 -7.34 27.60 -34.35
C VAL A 44 -8.42 27.92 -33.33
N THR A 45 -8.66 27.03 -32.36
CA THR A 45 -9.73 27.20 -31.36
C THR A 45 -9.25 27.78 -30.03
N GLY A 46 -7.94 27.77 -29.77
CA GLY A 46 -7.36 28.26 -28.51
C GLY A 46 -7.55 27.33 -27.30
N ARG A 47 -8.17 26.16 -27.48
CA ARG A 47 -8.36 25.17 -26.40
C ARG A 47 -7.04 24.56 -25.95
N LEU A 48 -6.85 24.47 -24.63
CA LEU A 48 -5.76 23.74 -24.00
C LEU A 48 -6.28 22.39 -23.52
N LEU A 49 -5.67 21.31 -24.00
CA LEU A 49 -6.02 19.94 -23.66
C LEU A 49 -4.86 19.33 -22.89
N VAL A 50 -5.14 18.83 -21.69
CA VAL A 50 -4.15 18.13 -20.87
C VAL A 50 -4.60 16.69 -20.67
N ARG A 51 -3.78 15.74 -21.10
CA ARG A 51 -4.02 14.30 -20.90
C ARG A 51 -3.13 13.80 -19.80
N MET A 52 -3.74 13.30 -18.74
CA MET A 52 -3.06 12.74 -17.59
C MET A 52 -3.52 11.30 -17.38
N PRO A 53 -2.62 10.31 -17.53
CA PRO A 53 -2.94 8.94 -17.20
C PRO A 53 -2.92 8.76 -15.68
N LYS A 54 -4.00 8.18 -15.15
CA LYS A 54 -4.11 7.80 -13.74
C LYS A 54 -3.10 6.73 -13.37
N VAL A 55 -2.56 6.81 -12.16
CA VAL A 55 -1.78 5.73 -11.56
C VAL A 55 -2.75 4.57 -11.37
N LYS A 56 -2.46 3.44 -12.02
CA LYS A 56 -3.20 2.22 -11.70
C LYS A 56 -2.78 1.86 -10.29
N VAL A 57 -3.64 2.09 -9.32
CA VAL A 57 -3.56 1.40 -8.04
C VAL A 57 -3.69 -0.06 -8.42
N SER A 58 -2.57 -0.77 -8.54
CA SER A 58 -2.60 -2.22 -8.62
C SER A 58 -3.44 -2.62 -7.43
N ALA A 59 -4.63 -3.13 -7.73
CA ALA A 59 -5.61 -3.52 -6.75
C ALA A 59 -4.87 -4.21 -5.61
N ILE A 60 -5.23 -3.83 -4.39
CA ILE A 60 -5.10 -4.60 -3.15
C ILE A 60 -4.64 -6.01 -3.50
N ILE A 61 -3.45 -6.41 -3.03
CA ILE A 61 -2.84 -7.72 -3.29
C ILE A 61 -3.89 -8.81 -3.06
N GLU A 62 -4.63 -9.15 -4.11
CA GLU A 62 -5.47 -10.32 -4.16
C GLU A 62 -4.52 -11.46 -4.53
N PRO A 63 -4.47 -12.55 -3.73
CA PRO A 63 -3.56 -13.65 -4.00
C PRO A 63 -3.83 -14.15 -5.42
N ALA A 64 -2.79 -14.09 -6.25
CA ALA A 64 -2.84 -14.44 -7.66
C ALA A 64 -3.35 -15.88 -7.83
N SER A 65 -4.61 -16.05 -8.24
CA SER A 65 -5.03 -17.28 -8.89
C SER A 65 -4.61 -17.22 -10.35
N THR A 66 -3.71 -18.13 -10.67
CA THR A 66 -3.04 -18.35 -11.95
C THR A 66 -4.01 -18.29 -13.14
N LYS A 67 -3.86 -17.30 -14.02
CA LYS A 67 -4.36 -17.38 -15.40
C LYS A 67 -3.29 -16.95 -16.38
N THR A 68 -2.43 -17.92 -16.67
CA THR A 68 -1.50 -17.98 -17.79
C THR A 68 -2.20 -17.61 -19.11
N LYS A 69 -1.80 -16.49 -19.71
CA LYS A 69 -1.99 -16.26 -21.15
C LYS A 69 -0.64 -16.34 -21.83
N ARG A 70 -0.47 -17.43 -22.57
CA ARG A 70 0.70 -17.76 -23.38
C ARG A 70 0.87 -16.69 -24.46
N ALA A 71 2.07 -16.11 -24.54
CA ALA A 71 2.57 -15.47 -25.75
C ALA A 71 3.85 -16.20 -26.17
N THR A 72 3.72 -17.08 -27.15
CA THR A 72 4.82 -17.57 -27.98
C THR A 72 5.12 -16.45 -28.99
N THR A 73 6.34 -15.97 -29.17
CA THR A 73 7.36 -16.64 -29.98
C THR A 73 8.66 -15.82 -30.07
N ILE A 74 9.78 -16.55 -30.01
CA ILE A 74 11.06 -16.37 -30.73
C ILE A 74 11.93 -15.17 -30.35
N PHE A 75 13.08 -15.42 -29.68
CA PHE A 75 14.41 -14.96 -30.11
C PHE A 75 15.56 -15.77 -29.46
N LYS A 76 16.33 -16.42 -30.36
CA LYS A 76 17.79 -16.70 -30.40
C LYS A 76 18.51 -17.51 -29.28
N LYS A 77 18.94 -18.70 -29.74
CA LYS A 77 20.10 -19.53 -29.39
C LYS A 77 21.35 -18.74 -28.95
N SER A 78 21.95 -19.14 -27.83
CA SER A 78 23.40 -19.37 -27.72
C SER A 78 23.72 -20.21 -26.47
N GLU A 79 24.42 -21.31 -26.69
CA GLU A 79 25.03 -22.15 -25.65
C GLU A 79 26.19 -21.40 -25.00
N SER A 80 26.30 -21.49 -23.68
CA SER A 80 27.60 -21.53 -23.01
C SER A 80 27.44 -22.15 -21.62
N LYS A 81 28.09 -23.30 -21.43
CA LYS A 81 28.44 -23.85 -20.12
C LYS A 81 29.25 -22.81 -19.36
N LYS A 82 28.97 -22.61 -18.07
CA LYS A 82 29.97 -22.45 -17.01
C LYS A 82 29.30 -22.60 -15.64
N GLN A 83 29.94 -23.44 -14.85
CA GLN A 83 29.69 -23.71 -13.44
C GLN A 83 30.04 -22.45 -12.62
N SER A 84 29.20 -22.12 -11.63
CA SER A 84 29.62 -21.36 -10.45
C SER A 84 28.56 -21.48 -9.37
N GLU A 85 28.91 -22.25 -8.34
CA GLU A 85 28.78 -21.95 -6.91
C GLU A 85 27.46 -21.36 -6.39
N GLU A 86 26.81 -22.24 -5.62
CA GLU A 86 25.85 -22.03 -4.54
C GLU A 86 25.94 -20.66 -3.86
N GLN A 87 24.98 -19.80 -4.19
CA GLN A 87 24.40 -18.88 -3.21
C GLN A 87 23.03 -19.43 -2.86
N THR A 88 22.98 -20.32 -1.88
CA THR A 88 21.71 -20.76 -1.30
C THR A 88 21.11 -19.56 -0.58
N ALA A 89 20.20 -18.85 -1.25
CA ALA A 89 19.24 -18.02 -0.54
C ALA A 89 18.53 -18.95 0.45
N ASN A 90 18.76 -18.75 1.74
CA ASN A 90 18.05 -19.46 2.79
C ASN A 90 16.60 -18.96 2.81
N PHE A 91 15.80 -19.40 1.83
CA PHE A 91 14.37 -19.29 1.90
C PHE A 91 13.88 -20.38 2.85
N LEU A 92 13.06 -20.00 3.82
CA LEU A 92 12.43 -20.96 4.72
C LEU A 92 11.31 -21.65 3.92
N ASP A 93 11.65 -22.77 3.28
CA ASP A 93 10.65 -23.64 2.67
C ASP A 93 9.78 -24.22 3.78
N VAL A 94 8.49 -23.87 3.76
CA VAL A 94 7.49 -24.45 4.67
C VAL A 94 6.91 -25.66 3.95
N ASP A 95 7.37 -26.85 4.32
CA ASP A 95 6.74 -28.09 3.88
C ASP A 95 5.26 -28.12 4.28
N ASP A 96 4.39 -28.64 3.41
CA ASP A 96 2.94 -28.74 3.63
C ASP A 96 2.55 -29.73 4.74
N THR A 97 3.52 -30.34 5.42
CA THR A 97 3.34 -31.22 6.58
C THR A 97 3.07 -30.41 7.85
N LYS A 98 2.04 -29.57 7.82
CA LYS A 98 1.66 -28.68 8.93
C LYS A 98 1.07 -29.45 10.10
N SER A 99 1.89 -29.71 11.13
CA SER A 99 1.36 -29.67 12.49
C SER A 99 0.95 -28.22 12.79
N PRO A 100 -0.23 -27.97 13.39
CA PRO A 100 -0.63 -26.61 13.72
C PRO A 100 0.34 -26.03 14.76
N VAL A 101 1.10 -25.01 14.37
CA VAL A 101 1.99 -24.29 15.27
C VAL A 101 1.14 -23.50 16.27
N ASP A 102 1.24 -23.84 17.55
CA ASP A 102 0.54 -23.11 18.61
C ASP A 102 1.34 -21.87 19.01
N TRP A 103 0.92 -20.71 18.51
CA TRP A 103 1.53 -19.42 18.76
C TRP A 103 1.16 -18.81 20.12
N ARG A 104 0.25 -19.43 20.89
CA ARG A 104 -0.22 -18.86 22.17
C ARG A 104 0.80 -18.94 23.29
N ASN A 105 1.87 -19.71 23.12
CA ASN A 105 2.88 -19.93 24.16
C ASN A 105 4.17 -19.11 23.98
N ILE A 106 4.19 -18.17 23.03
CA ILE A 106 5.39 -17.35 22.71
C ILE A 106 5.85 -16.51 23.92
N THR A 107 4.95 -16.14 24.83
CA THR A 107 5.26 -15.24 25.97
C THR A 107 5.52 -15.96 27.29
N ASN A 108 5.41 -17.30 27.35
CA ASN A 108 5.57 -18.02 28.60
C ASN A 108 6.92 -18.76 28.63
N SER A 109 7.98 -18.03 28.98
CA SER A 109 9.35 -18.55 29.10
C SER A 109 9.56 -19.38 30.38
N GLY A 110 8.62 -20.26 30.70
CA GLY A 110 8.68 -21.13 31.87
C GLY A 110 7.76 -22.34 31.72
N ASP A 111 8.36 -23.53 31.80
CA ASP A 111 7.76 -24.88 31.79
C ASP A 111 7.26 -25.45 30.46
N SER A 112 8.18 -26.09 29.72
CA SER A 112 7.86 -27.14 28.76
C SER A 112 7.76 -28.50 29.47
N ARG A 113 6.55 -28.94 29.80
CA ARG A 113 6.24 -30.37 29.95
C ARG A 113 5.11 -30.73 28.98
N PRO A 114 5.19 -31.87 28.27
CA PRO A 114 4.14 -32.28 27.35
C PRO A 114 2.93 -32.73 28.16
N ARG A 115 1.91 -31.87 28.26
CA ARG A 115 0.65 -32.24 28.93
C ARG A 115 -0.28 -32.87 27.90
N GLY A 116 -0.22 -34.20 27.84
CA GLY A 116 -1.25 -34.99 27.17
C GLY A 116 -2.63 -34.69 27.74
N SER A 117 -3.64 -34.77 26.85
CA SER A 117 -5.08 -34.97 27.09
C SER A 117 -5.69 -34.29 28.32
N LEU A 118 -6.64 -33.35 28.13
CA LEU A 118 -7.86 -33.19 28.94
C LEU A 118 -8.70 -31.97 28.49
N GLY A 119 -9.84 -32.24 27.83
CA GLY A 119 -11.15 -31.56 27.94
C GLY A 119 -11.31 -30.05 27.57
N PRO A 120 -12.42 -29.66 26.92
CA PRO A 120 -12.72 -28.25 26.66
C PRO A 120 -13.11 -27.52 27.96
N SER A 121 -12.26 -26.60 28.42
CA SER A 121 -12.55 -25.73 29.55
C SER A 121 -13.50 -24.59 29.14
N ARG A 122 -14.52 -24.37 29.96
CA ARG A 122 -15.61 -23.39 29.78
C ARG A 122 -15.08 -21.98 29.48
N LYS A 123 -15.62 -21.34 28.43
CA LYS A 123 -15.40 -19.92 28.15
C LYS A 123 -15.94 -19.08 29.32
N LYS A 124 -15.08 -18.40 30.07
CA LYS A 124 -15.51 -17.28 30.92
C LYS A 124 -15.84 -16.09 30.02
N LEU A 125 -16.98 -15.44 30.27
CA LEU A 125 -17.40 -14.20 29.62
C LEU A 125 -16.31 -13.12 29.81
N PRO A 126 -16.09 -12.23 28.82
CA PRO A 126 -15.15 -11.14 28.98
C PRO A 126 -15.65 -10.21 30.09
N ALA A 127 -14.80 -9.96 31.08
CA ALA A 127 -15.07 -8.97 32.12
C ALA A 127 -15.27 -7.61 31.44
N VAL A 128 -16.31 -6.89 31.85
CA VAL A 128 -16.52 -5.47 31.52
C VAL A 128 -15.21 -4.75 31.84
N ARG A 129 -14.60 -4.11 30.84
CA ARG A 129 -13.42 -3.27 31.06
C ARG A 129 -13.87 -2.09 31.92
N SER A 130 -13.56 -2.13 33.21
CA SER A 130 -13.63 -0.95 34.06
C SER A 130 -12.64 0.08 33.51
N GLU A 131 -13.05 1.34 33.42
CA GLU A 131 -12.11 2.43 33.17
C GLU A 131 -11.00 2.39 34.22
N ARG A 132 -9.79 2.74 33.79
CA ARG A 132 -8.66 2.83 34.71
C ARG A 132 -8.93 3.98 35.67
N GLU A 133 -8.71 3.76 36.96
CA GLU A 133 -8.76 4.82 37.95
C GLU A 133 -7.74 5.90 37.58
N ASN A 134 -8.18 7.16 37.61
CA ASN A 134 -7.30 8.29 37.40
C ASN A 134 -6.23 8.34 38.52
N SER A 135 -5.05 8.84 38.19
CA SER A 135 -4.03 9.08 39.21
C SER A 135 -4.53 10.07 40.26
N PRO A 136 -4.12 9.95 41.54
CA PRO A 136 -4.61 10.81 42.63
C PRO A 136 -4.30 12.31 42.46
N ASN A 137 -3.40 12.67 41.54
CA ASN A 137 -3.04 14.06 41.20
C ASN A 137 -3.65 14.53 39.86
N PHE A 138 -4.61 13.81 39.32
CA PHE A 138 -5.28 14.21 38.07
C PHE A 138 -6.24 15.37 38.35
N VAL A 139 -6.03 16.50 37.65
CA VAL A 139 -6.91 17.66 37.66
C VAL A 139 -7.36 17.87 36.21
N ASP A 140 -8.67 17.87 35.97
CA ASP A 140 -9.21 18.18 34.65
C ASP A 140 -8.86 19.63 34.25
N ASP A 141 -8.39 19.80 33.01
CA ASP A 141 -8.00 21.10 32.48
C ASP A 141 -9.23 22.03 32.35
N PRO A 142 -9.25 23.20 33.02
CA PRO A 142 -10.41 24.10 33.03
C PRO A 142 -10.67 24.80 31.68
N ASP A 143 -9.72 24.74 30.75
CA ASP A 143 -9.80 25.33 29.42
C ASP A 143 -10.48 24.41 28.39
N VAL A 144 -10.86 23.18 28.77
CA VAL A 144 -11.54 22.25 27.85
C VAL A 144 -13.05 22.50 27.89
N PRO A 145 -13.64 23.12 26.84
CA PRO A 145 -15.08 23.34 26.80
C PRO A 145 -15.84 22.02 26.67
N PRO A 146 -17.06 21.91 27.22
CA PRO A 146 -17.88 20.71 27.09
C PRO A 146 -18.21 20.43 25.62
N LEU A 147 -18.19 19.15 25.25
CA LEU A 147 -18.69 18.69 23.95
C LEU A 147 -20.23 18.81 23.95
N ILE A 148 -20.76 19.69 23.10
CA ILE A 148 -22.20 19.82 22.79
C ILE A 148 -22.53 18.95 21.58
#